data_AF-A0A350PIE4-F1
#
_entry.id   AF-A0A350PIE4-F1
#
_cell.length_a   1.000
_cell.length_b   1.000
_cell.length_c   1.000
_cell.angle_alpha   90.00
_cell.angle_beta   90.00
_cell.angle_gamma   90.00
#
_symmetry.space_group_name_H-M   'P 1'
#
loop_
_entity.id
_entity.type
_entity.pdbx_description
1 polymer ?
#
loop_
_entity_poly.entity_id
_entity_poly.type
_entity_poly.pdbx_seq_one_letter_code
_entity_poly.pdbx_strand_id
1 'polypeptide(L)'
;AENEGEEWKKFTNQQRKDEYLSARYLFKEMLTASGLSSQFEIRKHPLGKPYAQNGNETLFVSFSHSKNHVFCAISESTDIGIDTEW
;
A
#
# COMPACT_ATOMS: atom_id res chain seq x y z
N ALA A 1 12.43 -8.19 -0.54
CA ALA A 1 11.61 -7.00 -0.31
C ALA A 1 12.54 -5.90 0.17
N GLU A 2 12.43 -4.69 -0.37
CA GLU A 2 13.12 -3.53 0.22
C GLU A 2 12.54 -3.33 1.62
N ASN A 3 13.40 -3.08 2.63
CA ASN A 3 12.94 -2.96 4.01
C ASN A 3 12.08 -1.69 4.13
N GLU A 4 10.79 -1.82 4.46
CA GLU A 4 9.86 -0.68 4.55
C GLU A 4 10.37 0.40 5.52
N GLY A 5 11.09 0.00 6.57
CA GLY A 5 11.73 0.93 7.50
C GLY A 5 12.87 1.73 6.87
N GLU A 6 13.58 1.16 5.90
CA GLU A 6 14.61 1.88 5.13
C GLU A 6 13.98 2.81 4.11
N GLU A 7 12.92 2.39 3.41
CA GLU A 7 12.16 3.29 2.52
C GLU A 7 11.60 4.49 3.31
N TRP A 8 10.99 4.24 4.46
CA TRP A 8 10.43 5.28 5.31
C TRP A 8 11.50 6.29 5.75
N LYS A 9 12.72 5.83 6.06
CA LYS A 9 13.85 6.68 6.44
C LYS A 9 14.36 7.56 5.28
N LYS A 10 14.13 7.18 4.02
CA LYS A 10 14.56 7.97 2.85
C LYS A 10 13.73 9.23 2.65
N PHE A 11 12.51 9.29 3.18
CA PHE A 11 11.71 10.52 3.11
C PHE A 11 12.29 11.59 4.05
N THR A 12 12.46 12.81 3.54
CA THR A 12 12.86 13.98 4.34
C THR A 12 11.67 14.77 4.83
N ASN A 13 10.58 14.78 4.07
CA ASN A 13 9.34 15.46 4.40
C ASN A 13 8.48 14.62 5.36
N GLN A 14 8.03 15.22 6.47
CA GLN A 14 7.22 14.53 7.49
C GLN A 14 5.86 14.07 6.95
N GLN A 15 5.19 14.89 6.15
CA GLN A 15 3.93 14.50 5.50
C GLN A 15 4.12 13.23 4.65
N ARG A 16 5.22 13.13 3.90
CA ARG A 16 5.52 11.92 3.09
C ARG A 16 5.75 10.68 3.96
N LYS A 17 6.39 10.85 5.13
CA LYS A 17 6.53 9.77 6.12
C LYS A 17 5.19 9.33 6.68
N ASP A 18 4.32 10.28 7.00
CA ASP A 18 3.01 10.02 7.58
C ASP A 18 2.07 9.37 6.54
N GLU A 19 2.10 9.84 5.29
CA GLU A 19 1.39 9.24 4.16
C GLU A 19 1.83 7.79 3.94
N TYR A 20 3.15 7.53 3.91
CA TYR A 20 3.70 6.19 3.74
C TYR A 20 3.25 5.26 4.87
N LEU A 21 3.42 5.68 6.13
CA LEU A 21 3.05 4.88 7.29
C LEU A 21 1.55 4.61 7.33
N SER A 22 0.73 5.63 7.06
CA SER A 22 -0.73 5.52 7.03
C SER A 22 -1.19 4.56 5.95
N ALA A 23 -0.56 4.58 4.76
CA ALA A 23 -0.86 3.62 3.69
C ALA A 23 -0.58 2.17 4.12
N ARG A 24 0.55 1.93 4.81
CA ARG A 24 0.90 0.59 5.30
C ARG A 24 -0.02 0.11 6.39
N TYR A 25 -0.36 0.99 7.33
CA TYR A 25 -1.32 0.70 8.38
C TYR A 25 -2.69 0.37 7.79
N LEU A 26 -3.21 1.25 6.92
CA LEU A 26 -4.51 1.08 6.27
C LEU A 26 -4.57 -0.22 5.45
N PHE A 27 -3.50 -0.57 4.73
CA PHE A 27 -3.45 -1.83 4.01
C PHE A 27 -3.60 -3.05 4.93
N LYS A 28 -2.95 -3.06 6.10
CA LYS A 28 -3.08 -4.17 7.06
C LYS A 28 -4.51 -4.25 7.62
N GLU A 29 -5.12 -3.11 7.93
CA GLU A 29 -6.53 -3.06 8.35
C GLU A 29 -7.47 -3.60 7.26
N MET A 30 -7.22 -3.26 5.98
CA MET A 30 -8.00 -3.78 4.86
C MET A 30 -7.87 -5.31 4.72
N LEU A 31 -6.67 -5.87 4.87
CA LEU A 31 -6.50 -7.33 4.88
C LEU A 31 -7.33 -7.99 5.99
N THR A 32 -7.26 -7.44 7.20
CA THR A 32 -8.02 -7.95 8.35
C THR A 32 -9.52 -7.85 8.12
N ALA A 33 -10.01 -6.70 7.63
CA ALA A 33 -11.43 -6.48 7.35
C ALA A 33 -11.97 -7.39 6.23
N SER A 34 -11.13 -7.73 5.24
CA SER A 34 -11.47 -8.65 4.15
C SER A 34 -11.29 -10.12 4.50
N GLY A 35 -10.84 -10.46 5.72
CA GLY A 35 -10.58 -11.86 6.11
C GLY A 35 -9.37 -12.48 5.39
N LEU A 36 -8.50 -11.66 4.82
CA LEU A 36 -7.29 -12.08 4.11
C LEU A 36 -6.12 -12.27 5.07
N SER A 37 -5.13 -13.06 4.64
CA SER A 37 -3.91 -13.30 5.40
C SER A 37 -3.17 -12.01 5.73
N SER A 38 -2.71 -11.84 6.97
CA SER A 38 -1.86 -10.71 7.36
C SER A 38 -0.43 -10.82 6.82
N GLN A 39 -0.06 -11.95 6.20
CA GLN A 39 1.27 -12.23 5.65
C GLN A 39 1.53 -11.59 4.30
N PHE A 40 0.52 -10.98 3.65
CA PHE A 40 0.74 -10.22 2.43
C PHE A 40 1.73 -9.07 2.67
N GLU A 41 2.77 -9.03 1.83
CA GLU A 41 3.80 -7.99 1.79
C GLU A 41 3.57 -7.09 0.57
N ILE A 42 3.70 -5.77 0.75
CA ILE A 42 3.65 -4.83 -0.37
C ILE A 42 4.97 -4.89 -1.14
N ARG A 43 4.85 -5.03 -2.45
CA ARG A 43 5.93 -5.03 -3.43
C ARG A 43 5.61 -4.01 -4.52
N LYS A 44 6.62 -3.67 -5.32
CA LYS A 44 6.48 -2.75 -6.45
C LYS A 44 6.87 -3.45 -7.74
N HIS A 45 6.07 -3.28 -8.77
CA HIS A 45 6.48 -3.64 -10.13
C HIS A 45 7.64 -2.73 -10.59
N PRO A 46 8.38 -3.11 -11.64
CA PRO A 46 9.46 -2.28 -12.18
C PRO A 46 9.04 -0.84 -12.54
N LEU A 47 7.77 -0.64 -12.88
CA LEU A 47 7.18 0.67 -13.18
C LEU A 47 6.65 1.42 -11.95
N GLY A 48 6.91 0.92 -10.74
CA GLY A 48 6.55 1.57 -9.47
C GLY A 48 5.17 1.24 -8.93
N LYS A 49 4.28 0.62 -9.73
CA LYS A 49 2.93 0.22 -9.28
C LYS A 49 3.01 -0.79 -8.13
N PRO A 50 2.36 -0.54 -6.98
CA PRO A 50 2.36 -1.48 -5.87
C PRO A 50 1.46 -2.69 -6.16
N TYR A 51 1.81 -3.82 -5.56
CA TYR A 51 0.99 -5.04 -5.46
C TYR A 51 1.29 -5.72 -4.12
N ALA A 52 0.42 -6.61 -3.66
CA ALA A 52 0.70 -7.40 -2.46
C ALA A 52 0.95 -8.86 -2.81
N GLN A 53 1.91 -9.50 -2.14
CA GLN A 53 2.26 -10.89 -2.39
C GLN A 53 2.35 -11.70 -1.10
N ASN A 54 1.77 -12.91 -1.13
CA ASN A 54 1.90 -13.94 -0.10
C ASN A 54 2.13 -15.30 -0.78
N GLY A 55 3.37 -15.77 -0.83
CA GLY A 55 3.71 -16.95 -1.63
C GLY A 55 3.34 -16.78 -3.10
N ASN A 56 2.43 -17.63 -3.60
CA ASN A 56 1.92 -17.59 -4.98
C ASN A 56 0.68 -16.70 -5.15
N GLU A 57 0.10 -16.21 -4.06
CA GLU A 57 -1.07 -15.34 -4.10
C GLU A 57 -0.63 -13.89 -4.33
N THR A 58 -1.36 -13.19 -5.19
CA THR A 58 -1.11 -11.78 -5.51
C THR A 58 -2.40 -11.00 -5.40
N LEU A 59 -2.33 -9.82 -4.77
CA LEU A 59 -3.42 -8.85 -4.70
C LEU A 59 -3.06 -7.61 -5.49
N PHE A 60 -4.03 -7.08 -6.22
CA PHE A 60 -3.96 -5.74 -6.78
C PHE A 60 -4.14 -4.74 -5.65
N VAL A 61 -3.20 -3.80 -5.53
CA VAL A 61 -3.21 -2.76 -4.49
C VAL A 61 -3.06 -1.41 -5.15
N SER A 62 -3.89 -0.45 -4.74
CA SER A 62 -3.74 0.94 -5.15
C SER A 62 -3.82 1.83 -3.92
N PHE A 63 -2.85 2.74 -3.82
CA PHE A 63 -2.83 3.78 -2.81
C PHE A 63 -2.98 5.12 -3.51
N SER A 64 -3.84 5.96 -2.96
CA SER A 64 -3.88 7.36 -3.30
C SER A 64 -3.87 8.15 -2.01
N HIS A 65 -3.23 9.30 -2.00
CA HIS A 65 -3.11 10.11 -0.82
C HIS A 65 -3.38 11.55 -1.17
N SER A 66 -3.73 12.26 -0.13
CA SER A 66 -4.33 13.54 -0.20
C SER A 66 -3.79 14.31 1.02
N LYS A 67 -3.72 15.65 1.02
CA LYS A 67 -3.23 16.50 2.12
C LYS A 67 -3.56 15.96 3.52
N ASN A 68 -4.79 15.52 3.75
CA ASN A 68 -5.24 15.00 5.05
C ASN A 68 -5.78 13.55 5.03
N HIS A 69 -5.80 12.84 3.89
CA HIS A 69 -6.30 11.45 3.86
C HIS A 69 -5.40 10.53 3.04
N VAL A 70 -5.43 9.25 3.40
CA VAL A 70 -4.84 8.17 2.61
C VAL A 70 -5.95 7.18 2.31
N PHE A 71 -6.03 6.78 1.05
CA PHE A 71 -6.94 5.79 0.55
C PHE A 71 -6.16 4.55 0.13
N CYS A 72 -6.76 3.39 0.36
CA CYS A 72 -6.24 2.10 -0.03
C CYS A 72 -7.37 1.30 -0.66
N ALA A 73 -7.10 0.70 -1.81
CA ALA A 73 -7.99 -0.26 -2.42
C ALA A 73 -7.23 -1.56 -2.66
N ILE A 74 -7.87 -2.69 -2.36
CA ILE A 74 -7.34 -4.05 -2.59
C ILE A 74 -8.34 -4.86 -3.42
N SER A 75 -7.83 -5.75 -4.26
CA SER A 75 -8.66 -6.63 -5.09
C SER A 75 -7.92 -7.93 -5.40
N GLU A 76 -8.63 -9.05 -5.32
CA GLU A 76 -8.10 -10.40 -5.62
C GLU A 76 -8.16 -10.73 -7.12
N SER A 77 -9.08 -10.11 -7.87
CA SER A 77 -9.43 -10.56 -9.21
C SER A 77 -9.27 -9.51 -10.30
N THR A 78 -9.35 -8.24 -9.95
CA THR A 78 -9.39 -7.13 -10.90
C THR A 78 -8.32 -6.12 -10.60
N ASP A 79 -7.59 -5.69 -11.63
CA ASP A 79 -6.64 -4.59 -11.47
C ASP A 79 -7.38 -3.26 -11.24
N ILE A 80 -7.03 -2.58 -10.15
CA ILE A 80 -7.71 -1.37 -9.68
C ILE A 80 -6.72 -0.22 -9.53
N GLY A 81 -7.21 0.98 -9.82
CA GLY A 81 -6.52 2.24 -9.62
C GLY A 81 -7.46 3.22 -8.97
N ILE A 82 -7.04 3.80 -7.85
CA ILE A 82 -7.74 4.92 -7.21
C ILE A 82 -6.88 6.16 -7.36
N ASP A 83 -7.56 7.29 -7.56
CA ASP A 83 -6.92 8.60 -7.58
C ASP A 83 -7.77 9.59 -6.80
N THR A 84 -7.11 10.60 -6.24
CA THR A 84 -7.76 11.60 -5.40
C THR A 84 -7.06 12.93 -5.56
N GLU A 85 -7.83 14.00 -5.66
CA GLU A 85 -7.35 15.36 -5.87
C GLU A 85 -7.92 16.31 -4.81
N TRP A 86 -7.34 17.50 -4.69
CA TRP A 86 -7.80 18.59 -3.82
C TRP A 86 -7.99 19.88 -4.58
#